data_AF-A0A966XUP6-F1
#
_entry.id   AF-A0A966XUP6-F1
#
_cell.length_a   1.000
_cell.length_b   1.000
_cell.length_c   1.000
_cell.angle_alpha   90.00
_cell.angle_beta   90.00
_cell.angle_gamma   90.00
#
_symmetry.space_group_name_H-M   'P 1'
#
loop_
_entity.id
_entity.type
_entity.pdbx_description
1 polymer ?
#
loop_
_entity_poly.entity_id
_entity_poly.type
_entity_poly.pdbx_seq_one_letter_code
_entity_poly.pdbx_strand_id
1 'polypeptide(L)'
;MSLCQAAETGVSISHLLLSGNSCDFDVADAIAYLAEDPSCQAIACVFEGMPDPLRLLEAGGRASAFNKPVVVYKIGTGEMGAAAAISHTGSLAGSTATYRALFSRAGMVVVDNFEDLIETTAFFAKLPELKAKGVAVLSASGGAGIIAADKAELHGVPLPQPNEEARKTLVDTIPEFGSPRNPCDVTAQIVSRPDMTRICADALLGDPGFGLVRNVRRLDLHRHRVTQP
;
A
#
# COMPACT_ATOMS: atom_id res chain seq x y z
N MET A 1 -6.41 -6.28 17.64
CA MET A 1 -6.73 -4.88 17.27
C MET A 1 -6.79 -4.69 15.75
N SER A 2 -5.85 -5.23 14.96
CA SER A 2 -5.86 -5.12 13.48
C SER A 2 -7.04 -5.74 12.75
N LEU A 3 -7.53 -6.92 13.16
CA LEU A 3 -8.65 -7.60 12.47
C LEU A 3 -9.97 -6.81 12.53
N CYS A 4 -10.29 -6.22 13.69
CA CYS A 4 -11.49 -5.40 13.84
C CYS A 4 -11.39 -4.11 13.00
N GLN A 5 -10.23 -3.45 13.00
CA GLN A 5 -9.98 -2.25 12.21
C GLN A 5 -9.97 -2.55 10.69
N ALA A 6 -9.46 -3.70 10.27
CA ALA A 6 -9.56 -4.19 8.90
C ALA A 6 -11.03 -4.39 8.48
N ALA A 7 -11.85 -4.99 9.35
CA ALA A 7 -13.27 -5.18 9.10
C ALA A 7 -14.02 -3.83 8.97
N GLU A 8 -13.68 -2.84 9.79
CA GLU A 8 -14.25 -1.49 9.74
C GLU A 8 -13.83 -0.69 8.50
N THR A 9 -12.66 -1.00 7.92
CA THR A 9 -12.11 -0.31 6.74
C THR A 9 -12.41 -1.01 5.40
N GLY A 10 -13.23 -2.07 5.43
CA GLY A 10 -13.60 -2.82 4.22
C GLY A 10 -12.46 -3.66 3.65
N VAL A 11 -11.50 -4.06 4.48
CA VAL A 11 -10.42 -4.99 4.12
C VAL A 11 -10.88 -6.41 4.44
N SER A 12 -10.96 -7.26 3.42
CA SER A 12 -11.26 -8.68 3.57
C SER A 12 -9.99 -9.47 3.87
N ILE A 13 -10.07 -10.37 4.86
CA ILE A 13 -8.96 -11.25 5.25
C ILE A 13 -9.36 -12.67 4.87
N SER A 14 -8.61 -13.31 3.97
CA SER A 14 -8.84 -14.70 3.59
C SER A 14 -8.19 -15.69 4.56
N HIS A 15 -7.05 -15.32 5.14
CA HIS A 15 -6.25 -16.20 6.00
C HIS A 15 -5.70 -15.46 7.21
N LEU A 16 -5.58 -16.19 8.33
CA LEU A 16 -4.83 -15.78 9.50
C LEU A 16 -3.95 -16.96 9.95
N LEU A 17 -2.64 -16.83 9.77
CA LEU A 17 -1.66 -17.85 10.15
C LEU A 17 -0.82 -17.30 11.30
N LEU A 18 -0.66 -18.10 12.36
CA LEU A 18 0.13 -17.76 13.54
C LEU A 18 1.18 -18.85 13.72
N SER A 19 2.46 -18.50 13.56
CA SER A 19 3.56 -19.46 13.70
C SER A 19 3.87 -19.83 15.15
N GLY A 20 3.37 -19.06 16.12
CA GLY A 20 3.64 -19.27 17.54
C GLY A 20 5.15 -19.31 17.80
N ASN A 21 5.63 -20.39 18.41
CA ASN A 21 7.05 -20.57 18.73
C ASN A 21 7.92 -20.91 17.51
N SER A 22 7.32 -21.12 16.33
CA SER A 22 8.02 -21.40 15.07
C SER A 22 8.98 -22.59 15.14
N CYS A 23 8.59 -23.67 15.84
CA CYS A 23 9.45 -24.84 16.05
C CYS A 23 9.44 -25.86 14.90
N ASP A 24 8.41 -25.84 14.06
CA ASP A 24 8.24 -26.74 12.90
C ASP A 24 7.75 -25.94 11.69
N PHE A 25 6.73 -25.09 11.91
CA PHE A 25 6.19 -24.16 10.93
C PHE A 25 6.61 -22.73 11.25
N ASP A 26 7.23 -22.03 10.30
CA ASP A 26 7.65 -20.64 10.48
C ASP A 26 7.07 -19.66 9.44
N VAL A 27 7.51 -18.40 9.50
CA VAL A 27 7.04 -17.32 8.62
C VAL A 27 7.36 -17.59 7.15
N ALA A 28 8.50 -18.21 6.85
CA ALA A 28 8.88 -18.52 5.48
C ALA A 28 7.93 -19.58 4.90
N ASP A 29 7.53 -20.57 5.69
CA ASP A 29 6.53 -21.58 5.31
C ASP A 29 5.16 -20.93 5.06
N ALA A 30 4.73 -20.02 5.94
CA ALA A 30 3.48 -19.29 5.79
C ALA A 30 3.44 -18.47 4.49
N ILE A 31 4.52 -17.73 4.20
CA ILE A 31 4.64 -16.94 2.97
C ILE A 31 4.62 -17.86 1.74
N ALA A 32 5.37 -18.96 1.77
CA ALA A 32 5.43 -19.90 0.66
C ALA A 32 4.07 -20.57 0.39
N TYR A 33 3.31 -20.90 1.43
CA TYR A 33 1.95 -21.43 1.30
C TYR A 33 0.99 -20.38 0.69
N LEU A 34 0.96 -19.17 1.26
CA LEU A 34 0.08 -18.11 0.78
C LEU A 34 0.45 -17.60 -0.62
N ALA A 35 1.71 -17.76 -1.03
CA ALA A 35 2.18 -17.38 -2.36
C ALA A 35 1.39 -18.09 -3.46
N GLU A 36 1.02 -19.36 -3.26
CA GLU A 36 0.37 -20.18 -4.29
C GLU A 36 -1.16 -20.15 -4.19
N ASP A 37 -1.70 -19.63 -3.10
CA ASP A 37 -3.14 -19.61 -2.88
C ASP A 37 -3.82 -18.54 -3.75
N PRO A 38 -4.73 -18.92 -4.67
CA PRO A 38 -5.43 -17.97 -5.52
C PRO A 38 -6.38 -17.04 -4.75
N SER A 39 -6.78 -17.39 -3.52
CA SER A 39 -7.63 -16.57 -2.65
C SER A 39 -6.85 -15.56 -1.79
N CYS A 40 -5.51 -15.62 -1.80
CA CYS A 40 -4.65 -14.61 -1.19
C CYS A 40 -4.12 -13.65 -2.27
N GLN A 41 -4.38 -12.35 -2.18
CA GLN A 41 -3.90 -11.37 -3.19
C GLN A 41 -2.63 -10.63 -2.76
N ALA A 42 -2.44 -10.45 -1.45
CA ALA A 42 -1.24 -9.86 -0.86
C ALA A 42 -1.08 -10.37 0.57
N ILE A 43 0.15 -10.38 1.09
CA ILE A 43 0.50 -10.96 2.38
C ILE A 43 0.95 -9.86 3.34
N ALA A 44 0.25 -9.72 4.46
CA ALA A 44 0.68 -8.90 5.60
C ALA A 44 1.42 -9.78 6.61
N CYS A 45 2.64 -9.38 6.98
CA CYS A 45 3.50 -10.13 7.89
C CYS A 45 3.95 -9.25 9.05
N VAL A 46 3.59 -9.63 10.28
CA VAL A 46 4.26 -9.11 11.48
C VAL A 46 5.41 -10.04 11.78
N PHE A 47 6.63 -9.52 11.81
CA PHE A 47 7.84 -10.33 11.94
C PHE A 47 8.65 -9.90 13.15
N GLU A 48 8.95 -10.85 14.03
CA GLU A 48 9.81 -10.66 15.20
C GLU A 48 11.25 -11.06 14.89
N GLY A 49 11.44 -12.28 14.39
CA GLY A 49 12.72 -12.92 14.14
C GLY A 49 12.50 -14.38 13.76
N MET A 50 13.51 -15.01 13.17
CA MET A 50 13.51 -16.47 12.96
C MET A 50 14.93 -17.03 13.04
N PRO A 51 15.13 -18.30 13.40
CA PRO A 51 16.46 -18.92 13.51
C PRO A 51 17.22 -18.98 12.18
N ASP A 52 16.53 -19.28 11.08
CA ASP A 52 17.12 -19.34 9.74
C ASP A 52 16.51 -18.27 8.81
N PRO A 53 16.98 -17.01 8.92
CA PRO A 53 16.41 -15.91 8.16
C PRO A 53 16.64 -16.03 6.65
N LEU A 54 17.62 -16.82 6.19
CA LEU A 54 17.90 -16.94 4.76
C LEU A 54 16.74 -17.59 3.99
N ARG A 55 15.89 -18.38 4.66
CA ARG A 55 14.63 -18.92 4.11
C ARG A 55 13.69 -17.81 3.58
N LEU A 56 13.79 -16.59 4.10
CA LEU A 56 13.01 -15.45 3.61
C LEU A 56 13.32 -15.09 2.16
N LEU A 57 14.54 -15.35 1.67
CA LEU A 57 14.90 -15.12 0.27
C LEU A 57 14.11 -16.05 -0.66
N GLU A 58 14.01 -17.32 -0.29
CA GLU A 58 13.25 -18.33 -1.05
C GLU A 58 11.75 -18.04 -0.99
N ALA A 59 11.23 -17.71 0.20
CA ALA A 59 9.83 -17.37 0.39
C ALA A 59 9.43 -16.09 -0.39
N GLY A 60 10.27 -15.05 -0.35
CA GLY A 60 10.06 -13.83 -1.13
C GLY A 60 10.16 -14.08 -2.64
N GLY A 61 11.11 -14.91 -3.07
CA GLY A 61 11.22 -15.34 -4.47
C GLY A 61 9.97 -16.08 -4.96
N ARG A 62 9.42 -16.99 -4.14
CA ARG A 62 8.18 -17.71 -4.46
C ARG A 62 6.99 -16.77 -4.50
N ALA A 63 6.83 -15.88 -3.53
CA ALA A 63 5.79 -14.86 -3.53
C ALA A 63 5.87 -13.98 -4.79
N SER A 64 7.07 -13.54 -5.18
CA SER A 64 7.28 -12.79 -6.42
C SER A 64 6.92 -13.59 -7.68
N ALA A 65 7.24 -14.89 -7.73
CA ALA A 65 6.93 -15.74 -8.89
C ALA A 65 5.41 -15.89 -9.13
N PHE A 66 4.61 -15.78 -8.06
CA PHE A 66 3.14 -15.81 -8.12
C PHE A 66 2.49 -14.43 -8.07
N ASN A 67 3.27 -13.35 -8.23
CA ASN A 67 2.80 -11.96 -8.14
C ASN A 67 2.05 -11.66 -6.84
N LYS A 68 2.56 -12.14 -5.70
CA LYS A 68 2.01 -11.90 -4.36
C LYS A 68 2.90 -10.93 -3.59
N PRO A 69 2.52 -9.64 -3.47
CA PRO A 69 3.29 -8.69 -2.67
C PRO A 69 3.29 -9.10 -1.20
N VAL A 70 4.46 -9.02 -0.57
CA VAL A 70 4.63 -9.27 0.87
C VAL A 70 5.00 -7.97 1.55
N VAL A 71 4.18 -7.54 2.51
CA VAL A 71 4.40 -6.36 3.34
C VAL A 71 4.76 -6.81 4.75
N VAL A 72 5.88 -6.30 5.27
CA VAL A 72 6.46 -6.73 6.54
C VAL A 72 6.51 -5.57 7.52
N TYR A 73 5.96 -5.77 8.71
CA TYR A 73 6.18 -4.92 9.88
C TYR A 73 7.13 -5.64 10.84
N LYS A 74 8.37 -5.12 10.97
CA LYS A 74 9.37 -5.67 11.88
C LYS A 74 9.16 -5.10 13.29
N ILE A 75 8.89 -5.97 14.26
CA ILE A 75 8.85 -5.60 15.68
C ILE A 75 10.18 -5.88 16.37
N GLY A 76 10.37 -5.40 17.60
CA GLY A 76 11.63 -5.62 18.34
C GLY A 76 12.84 -4.92 17.71
N THR A 77 12.65 -3.71 17.17
CA THR A 77 13.69 -2.96 16.45
C THR A 77 14.60 -2.13 17.35
N GLY A 78 14.11 -1.73 18.54
CA GLY A 78 14.89 -1.03 19.58
C GLY A 78 15.41 -1.97 20.65
N GLU A 79 16.39 -1.51 21.46
CA GLU A 79 17.08 -2.34 22.45
C GLU A 79 16.13 -3.06 23.43
N MET A 80 15.19 -2.33 24.03
CA MET A 80 14.23 -2.90 24.96
C MET A 80 13.30 -3.92 24.28
N GLY A 81 12.86 -3.63 23.06
CA GLY A 81 12.00 -4.53 22.29
C GLY A 81 12.73 -5.79 21.83
N ALA A 82 14.00 -5.66 21.43
CA ALA A 82 14.86 -6.78 21.07
C ALA A 82 15.14 -7.67 22.30
N ALA A 83 15.43 -7.08 23.46
CA ALA A 83 15.61 -7.82 24.71
C ALA A 83 14.33 -8.56 25.12
N ALA A 84 13.17 -7.91 25.00
CA ALA A 84 11.88 -8.55 25.24
C ALA A 84 11.64 -9.74 24.28
N ALA A 85 11.92 -9.56 22.99
CA ALA A 85 11.81 -10.61 21.98
C ALA A 85 12.72 -11.82 22.30
N ILE A 86 13.99 -11.58 22.65
CA ILE A 86 14.93 -12.64 23.06
C ILE A 86 14.40 -13.40 24.27
N SER A 87 13.84 -12.71 25.27
CA SER A 87 13.27 -13.35 26.46
C SER A 87 11.99 -14.15 26.18
N HIS A 88 11.24 -13.77 25.13
CA HIS A 88 9.94 -14.36 24.80
C HIS A 88 10.06 -15.55 23.85
N THR A 89 10.89 -15.43 22.80
CA THR A 89 10.98 -16.45 21.73
C THR A 89 12.35 -17.14 21.67
N GLY A 90 13.37 -16.64 22.37
CA GLY A 90 14.73 -17.19 22.32
C GLY A 90 15.41 -17.03 20.95
N SER A 91 14.80 -16.29 20.01
CA SER A 91 15.34 -16.07 18.68
C SER A 91 16.51 -15.07 18.74
N LEU A 92 17.62 -15.39 18.04
CA LEU A 92 18.75 -14.49 17.95
C LEU A 92 18.29 -13.23 17.20
N ALA A 93 18.26 -12.10 17.90
CA ALA A 93 17.91 -10.81 17.33
C ALA A 93 19.01 -10.38 16.34
N GLY A 94 18.89 -10.83 15.09
CA GLY A 94 19.64 -10.25 13.97
C GLY A 94 19.37 -8.74 13.94
N SER A 95 20.39 -7.95 13.60
CA SER A 95 20.23 -6.48 13.63
C SER A 95 19.07 -6.04 12.73
N THR A 96 18.30 -5.04 13.16
CA THR A 96 17.22 -4.46 12.36
C THR A 96 17.68 -4.10 10.94
N ALA A 97 18.91 -3.58 10.80
CA ALA A 97 19.51 -3.26 9.52
C ALA A 97 19.73 -4.50 8.64
N THR A 98 20.19 -5.61 9.24
CA THR A 98 20.37 -6.89 8.54
C THR A 98 19.04 -7.43 8.02
N TYR A 99 18.00 -7.44 8.86
CA TYR A 99 16.68 -7.88 8.43
C TYR A 99 16.09 -6.98 7.35
N ARG A 100 16.22 -5.65 7.45
CA ARG A 100 15.77 -4.74 6.39
C ARG A 100 16.47 -4.97 5.06
N ALA A 101 17.79 -5.19 5.07
CA ALA A 101 18.54 -5.53 3.87
C ALA A 101 18.07 -6.86 3.27
N LEU A 102 17.77 -7.85 4.12
CA LEU A 102 17.27 -9.15 3.71
C LEU A 102 15.87 -9.07 3.09
N PHE A 103 14.93 -8.36 3.73
CA PHE A 103 13.59 -8.12 3.18
C PHE A 103 13.65 -7.42 1.82
N SER A 104 14.48 -6.37 1.72
CA SER A 104 14.69 -5.67 0.45
C SER A 104 15.23 -6.61 -0.63
N ARG A 105 16.20 -7.47 -0.31
CA ARG A 105 16.73 -8.48 -1.23
C ARG A 105 15.70 -9.55 -1.61
N ALA A 106 14.78 -9.88 -0.70
CA ALA A 106 13.69 -10.81 -0.92
C ALA A 106 12.51 -10.20 -1.72
N GLY A 107 12.57 -8.91 -2.07
CA GLY A 107 11.48 -8.21 -2.76
C GLY A 107 10.29 -7.88 -1.84
N MET A 108 10.48 -7.90 -0.53
CA MET A 108 9.45 -7.61 0.46
C MET A 108 9.42 -6.11 0.79
N VAL A 109 8.23 -5.55 0.98
CA VAL A 109 8.02 -4.14 1.34
C VAL A 109 8.02 -4.02 2.85
N VAL A 110 8.94 -3.24 3.43
CA VAL A 110 8.99 -3.03 4.88
C VAL A 110 8.27 -1.74 5.24
N VAL A 111 7.36 -1.81 6.23
CA VAL A 111 6.68 -0.65 6.81
C VAL A 111 7.15 -0.41 8.24
N ASP A 112 7.07 0.84 8.68
CA ASP A 112 7.58 1.27 10.00
C ASP A 112 6.47 1.39 11.05
N ASN A 113 5.21 1.48 10.62
CA ASN A 113 4.05 1.54 11.51
C ASN A 113 3.14 0.34 11.27
N PHE A 114 2.42 -0.05 12.32
CA PHE A 114 1.50 -1.19 12.23
C PHE A 114 0.25 -0.85 11.40
N GLU A 115 -0.19 0.40 11.43
CA GLU A 115 -1.29 0.92 10.62
C GLU A 115 -0.97 0.81 9.12
N ASP A 116 0.26 1.17 8.75
CA ASP A 116 0.74 1.10 7.36
C ASP A 116 0.73 -0.34 6.82
N LEU A 117 0.86 -1.36 7.69
CA LEU A 117 0.86 -2.76 7.28
C LEU A 117 -0.45 -3.13 6.57
N ILE A 118 -1.58 -2.80 7.19
CA ILE A 118 -2.90 -3.17 6.66
C ILE A 118 -3.22 -2.31 5.44
N GLU A 119 -2.97 -1.00 5.50
CA GLU A 119 -3.26 -0.09 4.37
C GLU A 119 -2.43 -0.43 3.13
N THR A 120 -1.13 -0.66 3.30
CA THR A 120 -0.22 -1.02 2.21
C THR A 120 -0.56 -2.38 1.62
N THR A 121 -0.86 -3.37 2.46
CA THR A 121 -1.27 -4.71 1.99
C THR A 121 -2.59 -4.64 1.22
N ALA A 122 -3.58 -3.88 1.73
CA ALA A 122 -4.86 -3.71 1.07
C ALA A 122 -4.74 -2.96 -0.27
N PHE A 123 -3.82 -2.00 -0.37
CA PHE A 123 -3.48 -1.36 -1.64
C PHE A 123 -2.93 -2.39 -2.65
N PHE A 124 -1.94 -3.18 -2.26
CA PHE A 124 -1.36 -4.22 -3.13
C PHE A 124 -2.38 -5.29 -3.54
N ALA A 125 -3.27 -5.69 -2.64
CA ALA A 125 -4.32 -6.67 -2.93
C ALA A 125 -5.30 -6.23 -4.02
N LYS A 126 -5.40 -4.91 -4.29
CA LYS A 126 -6.30 -4.32 -5.28
C LYS A 126 -5.56 -3.77 -6.50
N LEU A 127 -4.23 -3.80 -6.49
CA LEU A 127 -3.41 -3.19 -7.52
C LEU A 127 -3.40 -4.11 -8.75
N PRO A 128 -3.93 -3.66 -9.91
CA PRO A 128 -3.76 -4.42 -11.14
C PRO A 128 -2.31 -4.37 -11.61
N GLU A 129 -1.97 -5.21 -12.58
CA GLU A 129 -0.69 -5.11 -13.27
C GLU A 129 -0.50 -3.70 -13.86
N LEU A 130 0.60 -3.05 -13.49
CA LEU A 130 0.91 -1.69 -13.93
C LEU A 130 1.45 -1.72 -15.36
N LYS A 131 0.72 -1.10 -16.28
CA LYS A 131 1.10 -0.99 -17.70
C LYS A 131 2.18 0.08 -17.96
N ALA A 132 2.36 1.00 -17.02
CA ALA A 132 3.36 2.07 -17.07
C ALA A 132 3.80 2.45 -15.66
N LYS A 133 4.96 3.12 -15.55
CA LYS A 133 5.52 3.56 -14.27
C LYS A 133 4.92 4.87 -13.77
N GLY A 134 4.37 5.69 -14.67
CA GLY A 134 3.81 7.00 -14.33
C GLY A 134 2.58 6.87 -13.43
N VAL A 135 2.49 7.74 -12.44
CA VAL A 135 1.30 7.87 -11.58
C VAL A 135 0.65 9.22 -11.85
N ALA A 136 -0.66 9.23 -12.06
CA ALA A 136 -1.44 10.45 -12.07
C ALA A 136 -2.06 10.68 -10.68
N VAL A 137 -1.98 11.91 -10.18
CA VAL A 137 -2.64 12.32 -8.94
C VAL A 137 -3.85 13.16 -9.31
N LEU A 138 -5.04 12.75 -8.86
CA LEU A 138 -6.28 13.50 -9.00
C LEU A 138 -6.76 13.89 -7.60
N SER A 139 -6.92 15.18 -7.34
CA SER A 139 -7.25 15.69 -6.00
C SER A 139 -8.30 16.80 -6.06
N ALA A 140 -9.17 16.87 -5.06
CA ALA A 140 -10.07 18.01 -4.85
C ALA A 140 -9.43 19.13 -3.99
N SER A 141 -8.19 18.91 -3.54
CA SER A 141 -7.42 19.83 -2.70
C SER A 141 -5.99 19.95 -3.22
N GLY A 142 -5.58 21.17 -3.59
CA GLY A 142 -4.20 21.46 -3.97
C GLY A 142 -3.17 21.05 -2.92
N GLY A 143 -3.48 21.24 -1.62
CA GLY A 143 -2.60 20.82 -0.52
C GLY A 143 -2.33 19.31 -0.51
N ALA A 144 -3.35 18.50 -0.77
CA ALA A 144 -3.18 17.05 -0.88
C ALA A 144 -2.40 16.64 -2.15
N GLY A 145 -2.53 17.42 -3.23
CA GLY A 145 -1.70 17.29 -4.43
C GLY A 145 -0.21 17.57 -4.16
N ILE A 146 0.10 18.61 -3.37
CA ILE A 146 1.46 18.94 -2.94
C ILE A 146 2.05 17.80 -2.11
N ILE A 147 1.32 17.32 -1.09
CA ILE A 147 1.79 16.18 -0.26
C ILE A 147 2.07 14.95 -1.12
N ALA A 148 1.20 14.67 -2.10
CA ALA A 148 1.41 13.54 -3.01
C ALA A 148 2.67 13.73 -3.89
N ALA A 149 2.93 14.94 -4.36
CA ALA A 149 4.13 15.26 -5.14
C ALA A 149 5.40 15.13 -4.30
N ASP A 150 5.42 15.68 -3.07
CA ASP A 150 6.57 15.58 -2.16
C ASP A 150 6.90 14.13 -1.84
N LYS A 151 5.87 13.31 -1.57
CA LYS A 151 6.05 11.87 -1.32
C LYS A 151 6.48 11.12 -2.57
N ALA A 152 5.95 11.48 -3.74
CA ALA A 152 6.37 10.85 -4.99
C ALA A 152 7.85 11.14 -5.27
N GLU A 153 8.32 12.37 -5.07
CA GLU A 153 9.73 12.74 -5.22
C GLU A 153 10.61 11.99 -4.21
N LEU A 154 10.22 11.98 -2.93
CA LEU A 154 10.95 11.25 -1.88
C LEU A 154 11.16 9.76 -2.19
N HIS A 155 10.18 9.13 -2.84
CA HIS A 155 10.19 7.70 -3.17
C HIS A 155 10.55 7.41 -4.64
N GLY A 156 10.91 8.42 -5.44
CA GLY A 156 11.27 8.25 -6.86
C GLY A 156 10.11 7.78 -7.75
N VAL A 157 8.86 8.06 -7.36
CA VAL A 157 7.66 7.72 -8.13
C VAL A 157 7.44 8.81 -9.20
N PRO A 158 7.44 8.46 -10.51
CA PRO A 158 7.34 9.46 -11.56
C PRO A 158 5.89 9.97 -11.69
N LEU A 159 5.73 11.29 -11.70
CA LEU A 159 4.48 12.00 -11.98
C LEU A 159 4.57 12.74 -13.33
N PRO A 160 4.58 12.03 -14.48
CA PRO A 160 4.69 12.69 -15.78
C PRO A 160 3.46 13.59 -16.04
N GLN A 161 3.63 14.60 -16.89
CA GLN A 161 2.47 15.40 -17.31
C GLN A 161 1.57 14.59 -18.25
N PRO A 162 0.24 14.83 -18.23
CA PRO A 162 -0.68 14.17 -19.16
C PRO A 162 -0.32 14.48 -20.61
N ASN A 163 -0.58 13.53 -21.51
CA ASN A 163 -0.48 13.73 -22.94
C ASN A 163 -1.52 14.76 -23.43
N GLU A 164 -1.44 15.15 -24.70
CA GLU A 164 -2.28 16.24 -25.23
C GLU A 164 -3.78 15.89 -25.23
N GLU A 165 -4.15 14.62 -25.45
CA GLU A 165 -5.55 14.17 -25.45
C GLU A 165 -6.16 14.22 -24.04
N ALA A 166 -5.45 13.67 -23.06
CA ALA A 166 -5.85 13.72 -21.67
C ALA A 166 -5.89 15.18 -21.18
N ARG A 167 -4.84 15.96 -21.47
CA ARG A 167 -4.74 17.38 -21.09
C ARG A 167 -5.89 18.21 -21.64
N LYS A 168 -6.28 18.00 -22.91
CA LYS A 168 -7.45 18.68 -23.50
C LYS A 168 -8.72 18.40 -22.71
N THR A 169 -8.98 17.14 -22.41
CA THR A 169 -10.16 16.73 -21.61
C THR A 169 -10.14 17.36 -20.22
N LEU A 170 -8.97 17.43 -19.58
CA LEU A 170 -8.81 18.08 -18.27
C LEU A 170 -9.08 19.58 -18.35
N VAL A 171 -8.54 20.29 -19.35
CA VAL A 171 -8.78 21.74 -19.56
C VAL A 171 -10.25 22.03 -19.80
N ASP A 172 -10.94 21.21 -20.59
CA ASP A 172 -12.36 21.40 -20.91
C ASP A 172 -13.29 21.11 -19.71
N THR A 173 -12.81 20.31 -18.73
CA THR A 173 -13.60 19.87 -17.58
C THR A 173 -13.33 20.69 -16.32
N ILE A 174 -12.07 21.08 -16.10
CA ILE A 174 -11.60 21.71 -14.86
C ILE A 174 -11.77 23.23 -14.96
N PRO A 175 -12.36 23.89 -13.95
CA PRO A 175 -12.46 25.34 -13.90
C PRO A 175 -11.10 26.04 -13.99
N GLU A 176 -11.08 27.30 -14.43
CA GLU A 176 -9.84 28.08 -14.62
C GLU A 176 -8.98 28.22 -13.34
N PHE A 177 -9.59 28.10 -12.16
CA PHE A 177 -8.91 28.16 -10.86
C PHE A 177 -8.47 26.78 -10.33
N GLY A 178 -8.69 25.71 -11.10
CA GLY A 178 -8.11 24.38 -10.86
C GLY A 178 -6.79 24.18 -11.62
N SER A 179 -6.29 22.95 -11.62
CA SER A 179 -5.02 22.60 -12.28
C SER A 179 -5.20 21.40 -13.21
N PRO A 180 -5.23 21.60 -14.54
CA PRO A 180 -5.29 20.52 -15.54
C PRO A 180 -3.89 19.95 -15.85
N ARG A 181 -3.09 19.72 -14.81
CA ARG A 181 -1.72 19.17 -14.86
C ARG A 181 -1.63 17.92 -13.99
N ASN A 182 -0.46 17.30 -13.88
CA ASN A 182 -0.21 16.30 -12.84
C ASN A 182 0.75 16.90 -11.79
N PRO A 183 0.36 17.00 -10.50
CA PRO A 183 -0.95 16.67 -9.92
C PRO A 183 -2.13 17.50 -10.45
N CYS A 184 -3.28 16.86 -10.58
CA CYS A 184 -4.52 17.40 -11.11
C CYS A 184 -5.43 17.88 -9.98
N ASP A 185 -5.75 19.17 -9.97
CA ASP A 185 -6.64 19.77 -8.96
C ASP A 185 -8.01 20.05 -9.58
N VAL A 186 -9.00 19.20 -9.27
CA VAL A 186 -10.40 19.35 -9.70
C VAL A 186 -11.21 20.26 -8.76
N THR A 187 -10.58 20.78 -7.70
CA THR A 187 -11.14 21.70 -6.70
C THR A 187 -12.32 21.11 -5.92
N ALA A 188 -12.89 21.90 -5.00
CA ALA A 188 -14.12 21.54 -4.30
C ALA A 188 -15.35 21.51 -5.21
N GLN A 189 -15.26 21.94 -6.47
CA GLN A 189 -16.38 21.88 -7.42
C GLN A 189 -16.90 20.46 -7.68
N ILE A 190 -16.13 19.42 -7.36
CA ILE A 190 -16.60 18.03 -7.41
C ILE A 190 -17.87 17.79 -6.58
N VAL A 191 -18.16 18.64 -5.58
CA VAL A 191 -19.40 18.56 -4.79
C VAL A 191 -20.61 18.96 -5.65
N SER A 192 -20.46 20.00 -6.48
CA SER A 192 -21.51 20.51 -7.35
C SER A 192 -21.56 19.81 -8.71
N ARG A 193 -20.43 19.21 -9.15
CA ARG A 193 -20.29 18.44 -10.38
C ARG A 193 -19.58 17.11 -10.15
N PRO A 194 -20.30 16.10 -9.62
CA PRO A 194 -19.71 14.81 -9.26
C PRO A 194 -19.14 14.03 -10.46
N ASP A 195 -19.63 14.32 -11.67
CA ASP A 195 -19.18 13.77 -12.95
C ASP A 195 -17.72 14.14 -13.27
N MET A 196 -17.25 15.31 -12.83
CA MET A 196 -15.89 15.80 -13.14
C MET A 196 -14.81 14.82 -12.72
N THR A 197 -14.93 14.22 -11.53
CA THR A 197 -13.92 13.26 -11.07
C THR A 197 -13.83 12.06 -12.00
N ARG A 198 -14.98 11.56 -12.47
CA ARG A 198 -15.02 10.40 -13.37
C ARG A 198 -14.41 10.77 -14.72
N ILE A 199 -14.82 11.90 -15.31
CA ILE A 199 -14.29 12.36 -16.61
C ILE A 199 -12.77 12.54 -16.55
N CYS A 200 -12.26 13.20 -15.50
CA CYS A 200 -10.82 13.41 -15.34
C CYS A 200 -10.08 12.09 -15.06
N ALA A 201 -10.65 11.20 -14.25
CA ALA A 201 -10.05 9.90 -13.98
C ALA A 201 -10.00 9.02 -15.25
N ASP A 202 -11.07 8.99 -16.04
CA ASP A 202 -11.15 8.23 -17.30
C ASP A 202 -10.14 8.77 -18.32
N ALA A 203 -9.98 10.09 -18.43
CA ALA A 203 -8.98 10.72 -19.28
C ALA A 203 -7.54 10.35 -18.87
N LEU A 204 -7.25 10.36 -17.57
CA LEU A 204 -5.94 9.96 -17.04
C LEU A 204 -5.69 8.45 -17.17
N LEU A 205 -6.71 7.60 -16.96
CA LEU A 205 -6.60 6.15 -17.16
C LEU A 205 -6.42 5.76 -18.63
N GLY A 206 -6.92 6.57 -19.56
CA GLY A 206 -6.75 6.39 -21.00
C GLY A 206 -5.36 6.78 -21.52
N ASP A 207 -4.60 7.56 -20.75
CA ASP A 207 -3.25 7.97 -21.14
C ASP A 207 -2.25 6.83 -20.89
N PRO A 208 -1.58 6.29 -21.93
CA PRO A 208 -0.62 5.20 -21.79
C PRO A 208 0.62 5.57 -20.95
N GLY A 209 0.85 6.85 -20.66
CA GLY A 209 1.89 7.31 -19.75
C GLY A 209 1.63 6.96 -18.28
N PHE A 210 0.39 6.63 -17.90
CA PHE A 210 0.01 6.32 -16.52
C PHE A 210 -0.34 4.85 -16.33
N GLY A 211 0.26 4.21 -15.31
CA GLY A 211 -0.11 2.86 -14.87
C GLY A 211 -1.12 2.87 -13.72
N LEU A 212 -1.26 4.00 -13.04
CA LEU A 212 -2.11 4.16 -11.86
C LEU A 212 -2.64 5.60 -11.77
N VAL A 213 -3.92 5.76 -11.44
CA VAL A 213 -4.51 7.05 -11.07
C VAL A 213 -4.87 7.02 -9.59
N ARG A 214 -4.19 7.85 -8.79
CA ARG A 214 -4.48 8.04 -7.38
C ARG A 214 -5.51 9.14 -7.20
N ASN A 215 -6.72 8.76 -6.81
CA ASN A 215 -7.78 9.71 -6.47
C ASN A 215 -7.74 10.04 -4.97
N VAL A 216 -7.34 11.27 -4.64
CA VAL A 216 -7.26 11.78 -3.29
C VAL A 216 -8.59 12.44 -2.93
N ARG A 217 -9.51 11.63 -2.40
CA ARG A 217 -10.72 12.11 -1.74
C ARG A 217 -10.51 12.07 -0.24
N ARG A 218 -11.03 13.06 0.46
CA ARG A 218 -11.29 12.94 1.90
C ARG A 218 -12.26 11.74 2.05
N LEU A 219 -11.82 10.66 2.69
CA LEU A 219 -12.76 9.64 3.17
C LEU A 219 -13.72 10.34 4.15
N ASP A 220 -15.00 10.16 3.91
CA ASP A 220 -16.06 10.91 4.58
C ASP A 220 -15.98 10.82 6.11
N LEU A 221 -16.15 11.99 6.72
CA LEU A 221 -16.59 12.18 8.09
C LEU A 221 -17.79 11.26 8.36
N HIS A 222 -17.72 10.50 9.45
CA HIS A 222 -18.78 9.68 10.02
C HIS A 222 -20.20 10.17 9.66
N ARG A 223 -20.87 9.50 8.71
CA ARG A 223 -22.33 9.49 8.69
C ARG A 223 -22.81 8.58 9.81
N HIS A 224 -22.78 9.09 11.04
CA HIS A 224 -23.69 8.58 12.06
C HIS A 224 -25.11 8.83 11.55
N ARG A 225 -25.78 7.77 11.07
CA ARG A 225 -27.24 7.75 11.08
C ARG A 225 -27.65 7.85 12.54
N VAL A 226 -27.95 9.06 12.98
CA VAL A 226 -28.78 9.27 14.17
C VAL A 226 -30.14 8.70 13.78
N THR A 227 -30.41 7.47 14.18
CA THR A 227 -31.78 6.99 14.39
C THR A 227 -32.39 7.89 15.45
N GLN A 228 -33.24 8.82 15.04
CA GLN A 228 -34.11 9.52 15.98
C GLN A 228 -35.21 8.55 16.45
N PRO A 229 -35.63 8.65 17.73
CA PRO A 229 -36.66 7.79 18.32
C PRO A 229 -38.06 8.07 17.77
#